data_AF-R0MQR8-F1
#
_entry.id   AF-R0MQR8-F1
#
_cell.length_a   1.000
_cell.length_b   1.000
_cell.length_c   1.000
_cell.angle_alpha   90.00
_cell.angle_beta   90.00
_cell.angle_gamma   90.00
#
_symmetry.space_group_name_H-M   'P 1'
#
loop_
_entity.id
_entity.type
_entity.pdbx_description
1 polymer ?
#
loop_
_entity_poly.entity_id
_entity_poly.type
_entity_poly.pdbx_seq_one_letter_code
_entity_poly.pdbx_strand_id
1 'polypeptide(L)'
;MEKEKITTKKYNSPVEFMKDYTELFEEQLRTPKKIMLKEIEYFNEFEEALLNYTIKISSKDKLDIEFYEEIENILDTIRSKTYYDLDFYELSVLQYIKGIAFLLDRLDTEVKEGNFDNVELLYYFCDLNIDLTESLAAFIEKDLINLENLKKIKWAQYQKLLNRINLKLQEDKTFIITSNNELKKRYSPSDELLGQSRIRNYLLSDCIKIIVKRSKKTNEEKYFFITTLISEFLTEDIGSEEDIAALKEYSNQMLL
;
A
#
# COMPACT_ATOMS: atom_id res chain seq x y z
N MET A 1 -22.28 -25.95 -28.65
CA MET A 1 -23.00 -24.66 -28.53
C MET A 1 -22.40 -23.76 -27.45
N GLU A 2 -22.25 -24.15 -26.17
CA GLU A 2 -21.52 -23.30 -25.19
C GLU A 2 -20.00 -23.29 -25.40
N LYS A 3 -19.41 -24.41 -25.81
CA LYS A 3 -17.97 -24.51 -26.09
C LYS A 3 -17.48 -23.64 -27.25
N GLU A 4 -18.28 -23.55 -28.32
CA GLU A 4 -17.99 -22.64 -29.45
C GLU A 4 -18.14 -21.17 -29.06
N LYS A 5 -18.98 -20.86 -28.06
CA LYS A 5 -19.15 -19.48 -27.59
C LYS A 5 -17.87 -18.95 -26.98
N ILE A 6 -17.20 -19.69 -26.09
CA ILE A 6 -15.99 -19.19 -25.40
C ILE A 6 -14.80 -19.06 -26.36
N THR A 7 -14.60 -20.02 -27.27
CA THR A 7 -13.44 -20.01 -28.19
C THR A 7 -13.37 -18.79 -29.10
N THR A 8 -14.53 -18.18 -29.41
CA THR A 8 -14.64 -16.97 -30.25
C THR A 8 -15.26 -15.77 -29.51
N LYS A 9 -15.42 -15.85 -28.18
CA LYS A 9 -16.01 -14.75 -27.40
C LYS A 9 -14.99 -13.62 -27.32
N LYS A 10 -15.47 -12.41 -27.63
CA LYS A 10 -14.72 -11.18 -27.33
C LYS A 10 -15.01 -10.79 -25.89
N TYR A 11 -13.97 -10.68 -25.09
CA TYR A 11 -14.06 -10.25 -23.71
C TYR A 11 -13.74 -8.76 -23.60
N ASN A 12 -14.54 -8.04 -22.82
CA ASN A 12 -14.26 -6.63 -22.51
C ASN A 12 -13.38 -6.49 -21.26
N SER A 13 -13.20 -7.57 -20.51
CA SER A 13 -12.43 -7.60 -19.27
C SER A 13 -11.63 -8.91 -19.18
N PRO A 14 -10.34 -8.85 -18.82
CA PRO A 14 -9.54 -10.06 -18.58
C PRO A 14 -10.08 -10.88 -17.40
N VAL A 15 -10.76 -10.24 -16.44
CA VAL A 15 -11.40 -10.91 -15.30
C VAL A 15 -12.59 -11.77 -15.74
N GLU A 16 -13.41 -11.29 -16.68
CA GLU A 16 -14.49 -12.10 -17.26
C GLU A 16 -13.93 -13.32 -17.99
N PHE A 17 -12.82 -13.15 -18.71
CA PHE A 17 -12.15 -14.26 -19.38
C PHE A 17 -11.61 -15.29 -18.38
N MET A 18 -10.97 -14.85 -17.30
CA MET A 18 -10.49 -15.76 -16.25
C MET A 18 -11.63 -16.60 -15.67
N LYS A 19 -12.78 -15.99 -15.36
CA LYS A 19 -13.95 -16.69 -14.83
C LYS A 19 -14.46 -17.76 -15.81
N ASP A 20 -14.78 -17.35 -17.04
CA ASP A 20 -15.31 -18.25 -18.07
C ASP A 20 -14.34 -19.40 -18.41
N TYR A 21 -13.03 -19.09 -18.52
CA TYR A 21 -12.03 -20.10 -18.85
C TYR A 21 -11.86 -21.12 -17.73
N THR A 22 -11.89 -20.67 -16.48
CA THR A 22 -11.80 -21.54 -15.30
C THR A 22 -12.94 -22.54 -15.27
N GLU A 23 -14.18 -22.07 -15.48
CA GLU A 23 -15.37 -22.92 -15.55
C GLU A 23 -15.28 -23.91 -16.71
N LEU A 24 -14.92 -23.42 -17.90
CA LEU A 24 -14.72 -24.28 -19.08
C LEU A 24 -13.68 -25.37 -18.81
N PHE A 25 -12.54 -25.03 -18.21
CA PHE A 25 -11.47 -26.00 -18.00
C PHE A 25 -11.88 -27.08 -16.99
N GLU A 26 -12.56 -26.71 -15.91
CA GLU A 26 -13.04 -27.64 -14.90
C GLU A 26 -14.07 -28.64 -15.47
N GLU A 27 -15.05 -28.15 -16.24
CA GLU A 27 -16.07 -29.00 -16.88
C GLU A 27 -15.45 -30.04 -17.82
N GLN A 28 -14.27 -29.75 -18.34
CA GLN A 28 -13.56 -30.64 -19.23
C GLN A 28 -12.96 -31.84 -18.51
N LEU A 29 -12.95 -31.92 -17.16
CA LEU A 29 -12.39 -33.05 -16.40
C LEU A 29 -12.79 -34.42 -16.97
N ARG A 30 -14.07 -34.59 -17.32
CA ARG A 30 -14.64 -35.85 -17.84
C ARG A 30 -14.78 -35.89 -19.37
N THR A 31 -14.24 -34.91 -20.09
CA THR A 31 -14.37 -34.84 -21.55
C THR A 31 -13.11 -35.38 -22.25
N PRO A 32 -13.26 -36.22 -23.30
CA PRO A 32 -12.12 -36.83 -23.99
C PRO A 32 -11.34 -35.86 -24.87
N LYS A 33 -12.00 -34.82 -25.40
CA LYS A 33 -11.34 -33.70 -26.09
C LYS A 33 -11.28 -32.50 -25.15
N LYS A 34 -10.09 -31.94 -24.97
CA LYS A 34 -9.81 -30.75 -24.18
C LYS A 34 -9.60 -29.57 -25.13
N ILE A 35 -10.15 -28.42 -24.78
CA ILE A 35 -9.91 -27.11 -25.36
C ILE A 35 -8.79 -26.51 -24.51
N MET A 36 -7.66 -26.28 -25.14
CA MET A 36 -6.48 -25.68 -24.53
C MET A 36 -6.54 -24.16 -24.64
N LEU A 37 -5.86 -23.47 -23.72
CA LEU A 37 -5.81 -22.02 -23.67
C LEU A 37 -5.44 -21.36 -25.02
N LYS A 38 -4.47 -21.96 -25.74
CA LYS A 38 -4.00 -21.49 -27.05
C LYS A 38 -5.04 -21.59 -28.18
N GLU A 39 -6.11 -22.36 -27.99
CA GLU A 39 -7.20 -22.49 -28.95
C GLU A 39 -8.26 -21.39 -28.79
N ILE A 40 -8.12 -20.51 -27.79
CA ILE A 40 -9.05 -19.41 -27.52
C ILE A 40 -8.49 -18.11 -28.08
N GLU A 41 -9.29 -17.39 -28.89
CA GLU A 41 -8.85 -16.19 -29.60
C GLU A 41 -8.33 -15.08 -28.66
N TYR A 42 -9.05 -14.84 -27.55
CA TYR A 42 -8.72 -13.81 -26.57
C TYR A 42 -7.41 -14.05 -25.82
N PHE A 43 -6.92 -15.30 -25.78
CA PHE A 43 -5.66 -15.60 -25.10
C PHE A 43 -4.47 -14.78 -25.67
N ASN A 44 -4.50 -14.47 -26.97
CA ASN A 44 -3.43 -13.72 -27.62
C ASN A 44 -3.22 -12.31 -27.05
N GLU A 45 -4.27 -11.70 -26.48
CA GLU A 45 -4.20 -10.36 -25.87
C GLU A 45 -4.35 -10.40 -24.34
N PHE A 46 -4.64 -11.55 -23.75
CA PHE A 46 -4.97 -11.68 -22.33
C PHE A 46 -3.87 -11.16 -21.40
N GLU A 47 -2.61 -11.52 -21.65
CA GLU A 47 -1.52 -11.12 -20.75
C GLU A 47 -1.39 -9.60 -20.64
N GLU A 48 -1.39 -8.92 -21.79
CA GLU A 48 -1.31 -7.47 -21.86
C GLU A 48 -2.59 -6.84 -21.28
N ALA A 49 -3.76 -7.41 -21.58
CA ALA A 49 -5.02 -6.94 -21.04
C ALA A 49 -5.05 -7.00 -19.51
N LEU A 50 -4.65 -8.12 -18.88
CA LEU A 50 -4.65 -8.27 -17.42
C LEU A 50 -3.64 -7.33 -16.75
N LEU A 51 -2.44 -7.19 -17.32
CA LEU A 51 -1.45 -6.25 -16.82
C LEU A 51 -1.97 -4.81 -16.88
N ASN A 52 -2.47 -4.38 -18.05
CA ASN A 52 -3.01 -3.04 -18.26
C ASN A 52 -4.24 -2.78 -17.37
N TYR A 53 -5.07 -3.80 -17.16
CA TYR A 53 -6.24 -3.71 -16.29
C TYR A 53 -5.83 -3.41 -14.84
N THR A 54 -4.79 -4.09 -14.35
CA THR A 54 -4.22 -3.87 -13.01
C THR A 54 -3.56 -2.49 -12.88
N ILE A 55 -2.77 -2.07 -13.88
CA ILE A 55 -2.05 -0.78 -13.92
C ILE A 55 -2.98 0.42 -14.14
N LYS A 56 -4.10 0.25 -14.82
CA LYS A 56 -5.05 1.36 -15.03
C LYS A 56 -5.70 1.79 -13.72
N ILE A 57 -5.91 0.86 -12.81
CA ILE A 57 -6.65 1.11 -11.56
C ILE A 57 -5.73 1.65 -10.48
N SER A 58 -4.62 0.97 -10.21
CA SER A 58 -3.35 1.54 -10.63
C SER A 58 -3.24 3.05 -10.59
N SER A 59 -3.37 3.70 -11.73
CA SER A 59 -3.15 5.14 -11.88
C SER A 59 -4.25 6.08 -11.36
N LYS A 60 -5.26 5.59 -10.62
CA LYS A 60 -6.31 6.46 -10.05
C LYS A 60 -5.82 7.15 -8.77
N ASP A 61 -6.37 8.34 -8.49
CA ASP A 61 -6.08 9.11 -7.27
C ASP A 61 -6.58 8.38 -6.00
N LYS A 62 -7.77 7.79 -6.10
CA LYS A 62 -8.34 6.93 -5.06
C LYS A 62 -8.40 5.51 -5.58
N LEU A 63 -7.62 4.64 -4.94
CA LEU A 63 -7.58 3.22 -5.29
C LEU A 63 -8.80 2.49 -4.73
N ASP A 64 -9.22 1.49 -5.48
CA ASP A 64 -10.35 0.64 -5.15
C ASP A 64 -9.82 -0.69 -4.63
N ILE A 65 -9.96 -0.94 -3.33
CA ILE A 65 -9.48 -2.18 -2.70
C ILE A 65 -10.31 -3.38 -3.16
N GLU A 66 -11.62 -3.20 -3.35
CA GLU A 66 -12.56 -4.27 -3.75
C GLU A 66 -12.18 -4.82 -5.14
N PHE A 67 -11.63 -3.96 -5.99
CA PHE A 67 -11.08 -4.37 -7.27
C PHE A 67 -9.95 -5.40 -7.15
N TYR A 68 -8.99 -5.17 -6.26
CA TYR A 68 -7.89 -6.10 -6.07
C TYR A 68 -8.36 -7.40 -5.42
N GLU A 69 -9.33 -7.30 -4.50
CA GLU A 69 -10.02 -8.46 -3.92
C GLU A 69 -10.72 -9.30 -4.98
N GLU A 70 -11.34 -8.69 -6.00
CA GLU A 70 -11.96 -9.43 -7.09
C GLU A 70 -10.95 -10.32 -7.84
N ILE A 71 -9.80 -9.76 -8.23
CA ILE A 71 -8.77 -10.53 -8.95
C ILE A 71 -8.23 -11.66 -8.07
N GLU A 72 -7.92 -11.37 -6.82
CA GLU A 72 -7.42 -12.34 -5.84
C GLU A 72 -8.41 -13.48 -5.58
N ASN A 73 -9.70 -13.16 -5.44
CA ASN A 73 -10.76 -14.15 -5.29
C ASN A 73 -10.87 -15.07 -6.51
N ILE A 74 -10.64 -14.55 -7.73
CA ILE A 74 -10.64 -15.38 -8.95
C ILE A 74 -9.41 -16.30 -8.97
N LEU A 75 -8.24 -15.78 -8.61
CA LEU A 75 -7.02 -16.59 -8.53
C LEU A 75 -7.16 -17.72 -7.51
N ASP A 76 -7.77 -17.44 -6.35
CA ASP A 76 -8.09 -18.47 -5.35
C ASP A 76 -9.14 -19.46 -5.87
N THR A 77 -10.15 -18.97 -6.58
CA THR A 77 -11.17 -19.81 -7.23
C THR A 77 -10.54 -20.77 -8.24
N ILE A 78 -9.60 -20.31 -9.07
CA ILE A 78 -8.87 -21.18 -10.01
C ILE A 78 -8.16 -22.29 -9.25
N ARG A 79 -7.40 -21.93 -8.22
CA ARG A 79 -6.57 -22.85 -7.45
C ARG A 79 -7.38 -23.85 -6.61
N SER A 80 -8.59 -23.48 -6.20
CA SER A 80 -9.49 -24.34 -5.44
C SER A 80 -10.25 -25.37 -6.29
N LYS A 81 -10.26 -25.23 -7.62
CA LYS A 81 -10.89 -26.22 -8.50
C LYS A 81 -10.16 -27.56 -8.42
N THR A 82 -10.91 -28.65 -8.54
CA THR A 82 -10.32 -30.01 -8.53
C THR A 82 -9.49 -30.28 -9.79
N TYR A 83 -9.83 -29.62 -10.90
CA TYR A 83 -9.12 -29.72 -12.17
C TYR A 83 -9.04 -28.34 -12.81
N TYR A 84 -7.84 -27.77 -12.86
CA TYR A 84 -7.57 -26.44 -13.41
C TYR A 84 -6.30 -26.46 -14.27
N ASP A 85 -6.15 -25.43 -15.11
CA ASP A 85 -4.96 -25.23 -15.94
C ASP A 85 -3.88 -24.51 -15.11
N LEU A 86 -2.82 -25.24 -14.76
CA LEU A 86 -1.71 -24.69 -13.97
C LEU A 86 -0.95 -23.59 -14.73
N ASP A 87 -0.75 -23.76 -16.04
CA ASP A 87 -0.02 -22.77 -16.85
C ASP A 87 -0.82 -21.47 -16.92
N PHE A 88 -2.14 -21.56 -17.08
CA PHE A 88 -3.03 -20.38 -17.03
C PHE A 88 -3.00 -19.70 -15.67
N TYR A 89 -3.05 -20.47 -14.59
CA TYR A 89 -2.98 -19.94 -13.22
C TYR A 89 -1.67 -19.19 -12.99
N GLU A 90 -0.54 -19.83 -13.26
CA GLU A 90 0.80 -19.25 -13.06
C GLU A 90 0.99 -17.99 -13.91
N LEU A 91 0.50 -18.01 -15.16
CA LEU A 91 0.52 -16.86 -16.03
C LEU A 91 -0.30 -15.69 -15.46
N SER A 92 -1.52 -15.96 -15.02
CA SER A 92 -2.43 -14.95 -14.46
C SER A 92 -1.84 -14.33 -13.20
N VAL A 93 -1.31 -15.16 -12.30
CA VAL A 93 -0.60 -14.71 -11.08
C VAL A 93 0.59 -13.83 -11.45
N LEU A 94 1.40 -14.23 -12.44
CA LEU A 94 2.58 -13.47 -12.84
C LEU A 94 2.21 -12.08 -13.39
N GLN A 95 1.21 -11.98 -14.27
CA GLN A 95 0.80 -10.67 -14.80
C GLN A 95 0.21 -9.77 -13.71
N TYR A 96 -0.57 -10.35 -12.79
CA TYR A 96 -1.08 -9.62 -11.64
C TYR A 96 0.05 -9.10 -10.73
N ILE A 97 1.03 -9.95 -10.40
CA ILE A 97 2.22 -9.57 -9.62
C ILE A 97 2.99 -8.42 -10.28
N LYS A 98 3.15 -8.42 -11.60
CA LYS A 98 3.80 -7.31 -12.32
C LYS A 98 3.03 -6.00 -12.14
N GLY A 99 1.70 -6.06 -12.24
CA GLY A 99 0.84 -4.89 -12.00
C GLY A 99 0.92 -4.38 -10.56
N ILE A 100 0.98 -5.28 -9.58
CA ILE A 100 1.13 -4.90 -8.17
C ILE A 100 2.51 -4.33 -7.88
N ALA A 101 3.58 -4.89 -8.45
CA ALA A 101 4.92 -4.31 -8.31
C ALA A 101 4.95 -2.85 -8.80
N PHE A 102 4.34 -2.58 -9.96
CA PHE A 102 4.19 -1.21 -10.47
C PHE A 102 3.39 -0.30 -9.53
N LEU A 103 2.30 -0.81 -8.95
CA LEU A 103 1.53 -0.08 -7.94
C LEU A 103 2.40 0.27 -6.72
N LEU A 104 3.14 -0.69 -6.19
CA LEU A 104 4.00 -0.50 -5.01
C LEU A 104 5.11 0.53 -5.27
N ASP A 105 5.75 0.49 -6.44
CA ASP A 105 6.75 1.49 -6.85
C ASP A 105 6.16 2.91 -6.93
N ARG A 106 4.93 3.02 -7.44
CA ARG A 106 4.20 4.29 -7.50
C ARG A 106 3.87 4.80 -6.09
N LEU A 107 3.34 3.93 -5.22
CA LEU A 107 3.02 4.28 -3.83
C LEU A 107 4.26 4.73 -3.05
N ASP A 108 5.40 4.11 -3.30
CA ASP A 108 6.68 4.53 -2.72
C ASP A 108 7.02 5.98 -3.12
N THR A 109 6.90 6.27 -4.42
CA THR A 109 7.10 7.63 -4.94
C THR A 109 6.09 8.63 -4.35
N GLU A 110 4.82 8.27 -4.27
CA GLU A 110 3.76 9.10 -3.69
C GLU A 110 4.07 9.45 -2.23
N VAL A 111 4.50 8.48 -1.42
CA VAL A 111 4.87 8.72 -0.01
C VAL A 111 6.06 9.67 0.10
N LYS A 112 7.07 9.56 -0.78
CA LYS A 112 8.22 10.48 -0.83
C LYS A 112 7.80 11.92 -1.17
N GLU A 113 6.78 12.06 -1.99
CA GLU A 113 6.19 13.35 -2.34
C GLU A 113 5.26 13.90 -1.25
N GLY A 114 4.95 13.11 -0.22
CA GLY A 114 4.08 13.50 0.89
C GLY A 114 2.61 13.16 0.69
N ASN A 115 2.29 12.28 -0.26
CA ASN A 115 0.96 11.74 -0.46
C ASN A 115 0.83 10.38 0.26
N PHE A 116 -0.10 10.31 1.21
CA PHE A 116 -0.33 9.12 2.04
C PHE A 116 -1.74 8.53 1.85
N ASP A 117 -2.43 8.90 0.77
CA ASP A 117 -3.85 8.57 0.60
C ASP A 117 -4.12 7.08 0.39
N ASN A 118 -3.15 6.32 -0.13
CA ASN A 118 -3.30 4.90 -0.45
C ASN A 118 -2.24 4.01 0.26
N VAL A 119 -1.65 4.53 1.34
CA VAL A 119 -0.49 3.91 2.00
C VAL A 119 -0.79 2.54 2.60
N GLU A 120 -2.06 2.25 2.92
CA GLU A 120 -2.51 0.95 3.39
C GLU A 120 -2.21 -0.19 2.39
N LEU A 121 -2.13 0.10 1.09
CA LEU A 121 -1.83 -0.92 0.10
C LEU A 121 -0.37 -1.39 0.17
N LEU A 122 0.56 -0.56 0.63
CA LEU A 122 1.90 -1.02 0.98
C LEU A 122 1.80 -2.13 2.03
N TYR A 123 0.86 -2.00 2.97
CA TYR A 123 0.69 -2.97 4.05
C TYR A 123 -0.06 -4.21 3.57
N TYR A 124 -1.04 -4.07 2.69
CA TYR A 124 -1.79 -5.21 2.22
C TYR A 124 -1.00 -6.08 1.24
N PHE A 125 -0.14 -5.50 0.40
CA PHE A 125 0.56 -6.23 -0.65
C PHE A 125 2.03 -6.55 -0.34
N CYS A 126 2.62 -6.04 0.75
CA CYS A 126 3.95 -6.47 1.17
C CYS A 126 4.01 -6.83 2.65
N ASP A 127 4.85 -7.82 2.98
CA ASP A 127 5.15 -8.25 4.35
C ASP A 127 6.42 -7.58 4.93
N LEU A 128 6.89 -6.51 4.29
CA LEU A 128 8.12 -5.81 4.66
C LEU A 128 7.92 -4.94 5.92
N ASN A 129 9.03 -4.59 6.56
CA ASN A 129 9.07 -3.70 7.72
C ASN A 129 8.88 -2.24 7.27
N ILE A 130 7.68 -1.90 6.82
CA ILE A 130 7.36 -0.54 6.40
C ILE A 130 7.33 0.39 7.63
N ASP A 131 8.06 1.50 7.54
CA ASP A 131 8.12 2.58 8.51
C ASP A 131 8.07 3.93 7.79
N LEU A 132 6.97 4.64 7.97
CA LEU A 132 6.70 5.94 7.34
C LEU A 132 7.19 7.11 8.18
N THR A 133 7.77 6.89 9.36
CA THR A 133 8.02 7.96 10.35
C THR A 133 8.95 9.02 9.79
N GLU A 134 10.01 8.63 9.07
CA GLU A 134 10.95 9.56 8.42
C GLU A 134 10.29 10.36 7.29
N SER A 135 9.44 9.72 6.48
CA SER A 135 8.68 10.36 5.40
C SER A 135 7.62 11.34 5.94
N LEU A 136 6.91 10.96 7.00
CA LEU A 136 5.96 11.82 7.70
C LEU A 136 6.67 13.01 8.35
N ALA A 137 7.82 12.78 9.00
CA ALA A 137 8.63 13.85 9.58
C ALA A 137 9.10 14.85 8.52
N ALA A 138 9.60 14.36 7.37
CA ALA A 138 10.03 15.21 6.26
C ALA A 138 8.87 16.02 5.65
N PHE A 139 7.69 15.41 5.55
CA PHE A 139 6.47 16.11 5.10
C PHE A 139 6.10 17.27 6.04
N ILE A 140 6.04 17.01 7.35
CA ILE A 140 5.75 18.04 8.36
C ILE A 140 6.85 19.12 8.36
N GLU A 141 8.12 18.74 8.27
CA GLU A 141 9.26 19.66 8.28
C GLU A 141 9.23 20.65 7.11
N LYS A 142 8.86 20.20 5.90
CA LYS A 142 8.71 21.08 4.72
C LYS A 142 7.73 22.23 4.97
N ASP A 143 6.62 21.94 5.65
CA ASP A 143 5.62 22.96 5.98
C ASP A 143 6.11 23.92 7.08
N LEU A 144 6.94 23.45 8.00
CA LEU A 144 7.53 24.27 9.07
C LEU A 144 8.57 25.26 8.54
N ILE A 145 9.39 24.87 7.56
CA ILE A 145 10.43 25.73 6.97
C ILE A 145 9.82 26.93 6.23
N ASN A 146 8.63 26.77 5.65
CA ASN A 146 7.96 27.82 4.88
C ASN A 146 7.24 28.86 5.75
N LEU A 147 7.18 28.68 7.07
CA LEU A 147 6.45 29.57 7.98
C LEU A 147 7.42 30.17 9.01
N GLU A 148 7.91 31.38 8.75
CA GLU A 148 8.60 32.24 9.74
C GLU A 148 7.73 32.56 10.98
N ASN A 149 6.46 32.14 10.99
CA ASN A 149 5.56 32.22 12.13
C ASN A 149 5.13 30.82 12.60
N LEU A 150 5.91 30.25 13.51
CA LEU A 150 5.62 29.04 14.31
C LEU A 150 4.28 29.10 15.09
N LYS A 151 3.59 30.24 15.12
CA LYS A 151 2.51 30.51 16.10
C LYS A 151 1.15 29.88 15.82
N LYS A 152 0.97 29.21 14.68
CA LYS A 152 -0.21 28.36 14.42
C LYS A 152 0.19 27.22 13.48
N ILE A 153 1.14 26.41 13.92
CA ILE A 153 1.43 25.18 13.20
C ILE A 153 0.15 24.35 13.18
N LYS A 154 -0.14 23.77 12.02
CA LYS A 154 -1.30 22.92 11.77
C LYS A 154 -1.14 21.55 12.42
N TRP A 155 -0.68 21.47 13.67
CA TRP A 155 -0.48 20.22 14.39
C TRP A 155 -1.75 19.38 14.43
N ALA A 156 -2.91 20.01 14.59
CA ALA A 156 -4.20 19.34 14.51
C ALA A 156 -4.44 18.67 13.13
N GLN A 157 -3.91 19.23 12.04
CA GLN A 157 -4.02 18.64 10.71
C GLN A 157 -3.08 17.44 10.57
N TYR A 158 -1.84 17.53 11.08
CA TYR A 158 -0.93 16.39 11.09
C TYR A 158 -1.44 15.26 12.00
N GLN A 159 -2.00 15.59 13.16
CA GLN A 159 -2.64 14.60 14.02
C GLN A 159 -3.81 13.93 13.31
N LYS A 160 -4.65 14.69 12.59
CA LYS A 160 -5.73 14.12 11.77
C LYS A 160 -5.20 13.22 10.66
N LEU A 161 -4.10 13.59 10.01
CA LEU A 161 -3.44 12.76 9.00
C LEU A 161 -2.93 11.44 9.61
N LEU A 162 -2.19 11.50 10.73
CA LEU A 162 -1.68 10.33 11.42
C LEU A 162 -2.82 9.43 11.89
N ASN A 163 -3.87 9.99 12.51
CA ASN A 163 -5.04 9.23 12.92
C ASN A 163 -5.71 8.54 11.73
N ARG A 164 -5.83 9.23 10.59
CA ARG A 164 -6.36 8.63 9.35
C ARG A 164 -5.51 7.47 8.85
N ILE A 165 -4.18 7.62 8.85
CA ILE A 165 -3.25 6.55 8.47
C ILE A 165 -3.39 5.38 9.44
N ASN A 166 -3.29 5.62 10.75
CA ASN A 166 -3.39 4.58 11.78
C ASN A 166 -4.70 3.81 11.69
N LEU A 167 -5.83 4.50 11.47
CA LEU A 167 -7.13 3.85 11.24
C LEU A 167 -7.10 2.92 10.04
N LYS A 168 -6.55 3.36 8.91
CA LYS A 168 -6.41 2.53 7.70
C LYS A 168 -5.49 1.32 7.93
N LEU A 169 -4.44 1.46 8.73
CA LEU A 169 -3.50 0.36 9.03
C LEU A 169 -4.01 -0.65 10.06
N GLN A 170 -5.09 -0.31 10.78
CA GLN A 170 -5.78 -1.24 11.69
C GLN A 170 -6.70 -2.20 10.96
N GLU A 171 -7.11 -1.91 9.73
CA GLU A 171 -7.82 -2.85 8.88
C GLU A 171 -6.88 -4.02 8.56
N ASP A 172 -7.23 -5.23 9.02
CA ASP A 172 -6.44 -6.42 8.72
C ASP A 172 -6.94 -7.03 7.41
N LYS A 173 -6.31 -6.62 6.32
CA LYS A 173 -6.46 -7.25 5.00
C LYS A 173 -5.12 -7.81 4.55
N THR A 174 -5.13 -9.08 4.19
CA THR A 174 -3.98 -9.78 3.63
C THR A 174 -4.39 -10.45 2.33
N PHE A 175 -3.64 -10.16 1.27
CA PHE A 175 -3.81 -10.73 -0.05
C PHE A 175 -2.95 -11.99 -0.20
N ILE A 176 -3.30 -12.88 -1.13
CA ILE A 176 -2.53 -14.12 -1.35
C ILE A 176 -1.15 -13.78 -1.88
N ILE A 177 -1.01 -12.70 -2.65
CA ILE A 177 0.29 -12.27 -3.18
C ILE A 177 1.23 -11.63 -2.16
N THR A 178 0.77 -11.24 -0.96
CA THR A 178 1.56 -10.45 0.01
C THR A 178 2.91 -11.07 0.34
N SER A 179 2.97 -12.41 0.45
CA SER A 179 4.17 -13.17 0.79
C SER A 179 4.81 -13.87 -0.41
N ASN A 180 4.38 -13.54 -1.64
CA ASN A 180 4.83 -14.20 -2.85
C ASN A 180 6.30 -13.84 -3.16
N ASN A 181 7.15 -14.86 -3.33
CA ASN A 181 8.57 -14.69 -3.61
C ASN A 181 8.87 -13.96 -4.93
N GLU A 182 8.00 -14.07 -5.93
CA GLU A 182 8.18 -13.39 -7.21
C GLU A 182 7.88 -11.89 -7.09
N LEU A 183 6.91 -11.50 -6.25
CA LEU A 183 6.68 -10.10 -5.93
C LEU A 183 7.90 -9.49 -5.21
N LYS A 184 8.46 -10.20 -4.23
CA LYS A 184 9.66 -9.78 -3.49
C LYS A 184 10.90 -9.57 -4.37
N LYS A 185 10.99 -10.27 -5.50
CA LYS A 185 12.09 -10.07 -6.47
C LYS A 185 11.88 -8.85 -7.36
N ARG A 186 10.63 -8.38 -7.49
CA ARG A 186 10.25 -7.32 -8.43
C ARG A 186 10.09 -5.98 -7.75
N TYR A 187 9.58 -5.97 -6.53
CA TYR A 187 9.46 -4.77 -5.72
C TYR A 187 10.62 -4.71 -4.73
N SER A 188 11.33 -3.59 -4.72
CA SER A 188 12.33 -3.26 -3.71
C SER A 188 11.96 -1.89 -3.16
N PRO A 189 11.37 -1.81 -1.95
CA PRO A 189 11.04 -0.53 -1.36
C PRO A 189 12.31 0.29 -1.17
N SER A 190 12.13 1.60 -1.21
CA SER A 190 13.18 2.53 -0.90
C SER A 190 13.65 2.44 0.55
N ASP A 191 14.92 2.80 0.77
CA ASP A 191 15.51 2.82 2.11
C ASP A 191 14.73 3.74 3.07
N GLU A 192 14.07 4.77 2.55
CA GLU A 192 13.25 5.69 3.33
C GLU A 192 11.94 5.08 3.86
N LEU A 193 11.46 3.97 3.26
CA LEU A 193 10.29 3.24 3.72
C LEU A 193 10.62 2.03 4.58
N LEU A 194 11.88 1.59 4.59
CA LEU A 194 12.32 0.41 5.32
C LEU A 194 12.73 0.77 6.75
N GLY A 195 11.96 0.28 7.73
CA GLY A 195 12.26 0.36 9.14
C GLY A 195 12.90 -0.89 9.72
N GLN A 196 13.34 -0.79 10.97
CA GLN A 196 13.77 -1.96 11.76
C GLN A 196 12.59 -2.89 12.09
N SER A 197 11.40 -2.32 12.20
CA SER A 197 10.15 -3.02 12.49
C SER A 197 9.01 -2.37 11.71
N ARG A 198 8.00 -3.18 11.37
CA ARG A 198 6.76 -2.67 10.75
C ARG A 198 5.94 -1.86 11.76
N ILE A 199 5.64 -0.61 11.43
CA ILE A 199 4.87 0.29 12.31
C ILE A 199 3.40 0.34 11.87
N ARG A 200 2.48 -0.01 12.77
CA ARG A 200 1.01 0.07 12.52
C ARG A 200 0.34 1.25 13.22
N ASN A 201 1.05 1.92 14.13
CA ASN A 201 0.54 3.07 14.86
C ASN A 201 1.64 4.13 14.92
N TYR A 202 1.47 5.20 14.14
CA TYR A 202 2.38 6.33 14.08
C TYR A 202 2.00 7.37 15.13
N LEU A 203 3.00 7.81 15.89
CA LEU A 203 2.86 8.89 16.85
C LEU A 203 3.41 10.19 16.30
N LEU A 204 2.73 11.30 16.59
CA LEU A 204 3.19 12.61 16.15
C LEU A 204 4.49 12.98 16.87
N SER A 205 4.61 12.55 18.14
CA SER A 205 5.82 12.71 18.95
C SER A 205 7.06 12.10 18.29
N ASP A 206 6.95 10.96 17.61
CA ASP A 206 8.08 10.32 16.93
C ASP A 206 8.54 11.11 15.71
N CYS A 207 7.60 11.64 14.93
CA CYS A 207 7.91 12.55 13.82
C CYS A 207 8.62 13.82 14.34
N ILE A 208 8.13 14.41 15.44
CA ILE A 208 8.72 15.60 16.06
C ILE A 208 10.15 15.31 16.54
N LYS A 209 10.40 14.16 17.18
CA LYS A 209 11.74 13.79 17.65
C LYS A 209 12.74 13.79 16.50
N ILE A 210 12.36 13.25 15.34
CA ILE A 210 13.18 13.24 14.11
C ILE A 210 13.46 14.67 13.63
N ILE A 211 12.42 15.51 13.51
CA ILE A 211 12.56 16.92 13.08
C ILE A 211 13.53 17.66 14.00
N VAL A 212 13.34 17.52 15.31
CA VAL A 212 14.19 18.17 16.31
C VAL A 212 15.63 17.64 16.24
N LYS A 213 15.82 16.33 16.06
CA LYS A 213 17.15 15.71 15.93
C LYS A 213 17.90 16.23 14.70
N ARG A 214 17.22 16.39 13.56
CA ARG A 214 17.76 16.95 12.31
C ARG A 214 18.05 18.45 12.39
N SER A 215 17.35 19.17 13.26
CA SER A 215 17.56 20.61 13.42
C SER A 215 18.96 20.95 13.94
N LYS A 216 19.55 22.01 13.38
CA LYS A 216 20.86 22.56 13.78
C LYS A 216 20.82 23.41 15.05
N LYS A 217 19.70 23.35 15.78
CA LYS A 217 19.44 24.12 17.00
C LYS A 217 20.30 23.62 18.17
N THR A 218 20.60 24.49 19.11
CA THR A 218 21.21 24.10 20.40
C THR A 218 20.24 23.26 21.22
N ASN A 219 20.73 22.53 22.23
CA ASN A 219 19.86 21.76 23.11
C ASN A 219 18.83 22.64 23.84
N GLU A 220 19.21 23.85 24.26
CA GLU A 220 18.30 24.81 24.88
C GLU A 220 17.19 25.25 23.92
N GLU A 221 17.53 25.54 22.66
CA GLU A 221 16.56 25.91 21.63
C GLU A 221 15.61 24.74 21.29
N LYS A 222 16.14 23.51 21.24
CA LYS A 222 15.34 22.29 21.02
C LYS A 222 14.40 22.03 22.19
N TYR A 223 14.88 22.18 23.42
CA TYR A 223 14.07 22.09 24.62
C TYR A 223 12.93 23.12 24.58
N PHE A 224 13.25 24.38 24.34
CA PHE A 224 12.26 25.47 24.27
C PHE A 224 11.19 25.20 23.20
N PHE A 225 11.61 24.71 22.03
CA PHE A 225 10.71 24.31 20.95
C PHE A 225 9.73 23.22 21.41
N ILE A 226 10.22 22.13 22.00
CA ILE A 226 9.38 21.03 22.46
C ILE A 226 8.45 21.47 23.60
N THR A 227 8.93 22.28 24.55
CA THR A 227 8.06 22.75 25.64
C THR A 227 6.97 23.70 25.16
N THR A 228 7.26 24.54 24.16
CA THR A 228 6.26 25.39 23.52
C THR A 228 5.21 24.53 22.83
N LEU A 229 5.67 23.51 22.11
CA LEU A 229 4.80 22.55 21.42
C LEU A 229 3.88 21.78 22.37
N ILE A 230 4.40 21.28 23.49
CA ILE A 230 3.60 20.63 24.53
C ILE A 230 2.53 21.58 25.08
N SER A 231 2.87 22.85 25.30
CA SER A 231 1.89 23.85 25.74
C SER A 231 0.79 24.07 24.72
N GLU A 232 1.12 24.10 23.43
CA GLU A 232 0.13 24.20 22.34
C GLU A 232 -0.76 22.95 22.29
N PHE A 233 -0.18 21.76 22.40
CA PHE A 233 -0.92 20.49 22.41
C PHE A 233 -1.95 20.45 23.55
N LEU A 234 -1.56 20.88 24.75
CA LEU A 234 -2.46 20.96 25.90
C LEU A 234 -3.54 22.04 25.76
N THR A 235 -3.21 23.17 25.16
CA THR A 235 -4.15 24.31 25.03
C THR A 235 -5.21 24.04 23.97
N GLU A 236 -4.81 23.43 22.86
CA GLU A 236 -5.64 23.17 21.69
C GLU A 236 -6.22 21.75 21.67
N ASP A 237 -5.95 20.94 22.70
CA ASP A 237 -6.36 19.53 22.81
C ASP A 237 -5.91 18.70 21.60
N ILE A 238 -4.62 18.85 21.24
CA ILE A 238 -3.97 18.18 20.11
C ILE A 238 -3.00 17.12 20.62
N GLY A 239 -3.00 15.96 19.96
CA GLY A 239 -2.11 14.85 20.30
C GLY A 239 -2.66 13.97 21.40
N SER A 240 -2.13 12.76 21.50
CA SER A 240 -2.51 11.82 22.56
C SER A 240 -1.77 12.14 23.88
N GLU A 241 -2.28 11.64 25.02
CA GLU A 241 -1.53 11.68 26.27
C GLU A 241 -0.14 11.01 26.14
N GLU A 242 -0.07 9.96 25.31
CA GLU A 242 1.16 9.26 24.96
C GLU A 242 2.14 10.18 24.22
N ASP A 243 1.67 10.96 23.23
CA ASP A 243 2.50 11.96 22.55
C ASP A 243 3.08 12.99 23.52
N ILE A 244 2.23 13.52 24.40
CA ILE A 244 2.64 14.54 25.38
C ILE A 244 3.67 13.96 26.36
N ALA A 245 3.45 12.75 26.86
CA ALA A 245 4.38 12.07 27.75
C ALA A 245 5.73 11.83 27.07
N ALA A 246 5.72 11.31 25.85
CA ALA A 246 6.92 11.04 25.06
C ALA A 246 7.72 12.31 24.76
N LEU A 247 7.06 13.42 24.45
CA LEU A 247 7.71 14.71 24.22
C LEU A 247 8.31 15.29 25.50
N LYS A 248 7.63 15.16 26.65
CA LYS A 248 8.17 15.60 27.96
C LYS A 248 9.42 14.83 28.34
N GLU A 249 9.41 13.51 28.15
CA GLU A 249 10.59 12.69 28.40
C GLU A 249 11.75 13.11 27.50
N TYR A 250 11.48 13.29 26.22
CA TYR A 250 12.50 13.68 25.25
C TYR A 250 13.07 15.08 25.50
N SER A 251 12.25 16.06 25.92
CA SER A 251 12.75 17.41 26.25
C SER A 251 13.66 17.38 27.47
N ASN A 252 13.32 16.60 28.50
CA ASN A 252 14.16 16.47 29.70
C ASN A 252 15.57 15.94 29.38
N GLN A 253 15.70 15.04 28.39
CA GLN A 253 16.98 14.52 27.94
C GLN A 253 17.88 15.59 27.30
N MET A 254 17.34 16.73 26.87
CA MET A 254 18.12 17.82 26.27
C MET A 254 18.77 18.74 27.30
N LEU A 255 18.32 18.69 28.56
CA LEU A 255 18.87 19.47 29.67
C LEU A 255 19.97 18.73 30.44
N LEU A 256 20.21 17.46 30.09
CA LEU A 256 21.28 16.61 30.63
C LEU A 256 22.52 16.67 29.73
#